data_AF-A0A1Q4WK78-F1
#
_entry.id   AF-A0A1Q4WK78-F1
#
_cell.length_a   1.000
_cell.length_b   1.000
_cell.length_c   1.000
_cell.angle_alpha   90.00
_cell.angle_beta   90.00
_cell.angle_gamma   90.00
#
_symmetry.space_group_name_H-M   'P 1'
#
loop_
_entity.id
_entity.type
_entity.pdbx_description
1 polymer ?
#
loop_
_entity_poly.entity_id
_entity_poly.type
_entity_poly.pdbx_seq_one_letter_code
_entity_poly.pdbx_strand_id
1 'polypeptide(L)'
;MQFLHGRERELLALMQSRNKLDISQAACRDSDVDIYHPSDQQMPDAGVLDECSRCMVRLECLALALRTEDPEVRSGWYGGFGPEDRDAIALLLAVPGGGQAPSEPVLMARRLVNDGWRISDVAELLGCSRRTVQRYLHSVA
;
A
#
# COMPACT_ATOMS: atom_id res chain seq x y z
N MET A 1 15.78 4.66 -4.61
CA MET A 1 15.04 4.62 -5.89
C MET A 1 15.84 4.19 -7.12
N GLN A 2 17.10 3.72 -7.02
CA GLN A 2 17.91 3.36 -8.20
C GLN A 2 17.34 2.18 -9.03
N PHE A 3 16.60 1.27 -8.41
CA PHE A 3 16.01 0.09 -9.07
C PHE A 3 14.98 0.41 -10.17
N LEU A 4 14.20 1.47 -10.00
CA LEU A 4 13.14 1.81 -10.95
C LEU A 4 13.63 2.60 -12.15
N HIS A 5 14.82 3.21 -12.05
CA HIS A 5 15.36 4.04 -13.11
C HIS A 5 15.52 3.24 -14.40
N GLY A 6 14.78 3.63 -15.45
CA GLY A 6 14.77 2.95 -16.74
C GLY A 6 13.80 1.76 -16.85
N ARG A 7 13.09 1.41 -15.76
CA ARG A 7 12.10 0.31 -15.69
C ARG A 7 10.68 0.80 -15.49
N GLU A 8 10.44 2.10 -15.49
CA GLU A 8 9.13 2.71 -15.20
C GLU A 8 8.08 2.28 -16.22
N ARG A 9 8.46 2.20 -17.51
CA ARG A 9 7.56 1.73 -18.58
C ARG A 9 7.22 0.24 -18.46
N GLU A 10 8.19 -0.58 -18.05
CA GLU A 10 8.01 -2.01 -17.82
C GLU A 10 7.03 -2.24 -16.66
N LEU A 11 7.21 -1.52 -15.56
CA LEU A 11 6.32 -1.56 -14.41
C LEU A 11 4.89 -1.16 -14.78
N LEU A 12 4.72 -0.05 -15.51
CA LEU A 12 3.41 0.37 -16.02
C LEU A 12 2.75 -0.69 -16.91
N ALA A 13 3.51 -1.30 -17.82
CA ALA A 13 3.00 -2.35 -18.69
C ALA A 13 2.53 -3.59 -17.90
N LEU A 14 3.28 -3.99 -16.87
CA LEU A 14 2.89 -5.08 -15.97
C LEU A 14 1.61 -4.77 -15.19
N MET A 15 1.47 -3.53 -14.70
CA MET A 15 0.27 -3.08 -13.99
C MET A 15 -0.98 -3.05 -14.88
N GLN A 16 -0.83 -2.63 -16.14
CA GLN A 16 -1.93 -2.56 -17.11
C GLN A 16 -2.26 -3.91 -17.76
N SER A 17 -1.36 -4.89 -17.65
CA SER A 17 -1.57 -6.23 -18.18
C SER A 17 -2.74 -6.92 -17.50
N ARG A 18 -3.64 -7.49 -18.31
CA ARG A 18 -4.72 -8.37 -17.84
C ARG A 18 -4.24 -9.78 -17.50
N ASN A 19 -2.99 -10.11 -17.84
CA ASN A 19 -2.43 -11.41 -17.52
C ASN A 19 -2.11 -11.51 -16.03
N LYS A 20 -2.19 -12.74 -15.52
CA LYS A 20 -1.71 -13.05 -14.18
C LYS A 20 -0.19 -12.84 -14.15
N LEU A 21 0.28 -12.11 -13.15
CA LEU A 21 1.71 -11.95 -12.89
C LEU A 21 2.22 -13.26 -12.28
N ASP A 22 3.27 -13.83 -12.85
CA ASP A 22 3.89 -15.04 -12.30
C ASP A 22 4.89 -14.65 -11.21
N ILE A 23 4.46 -14.84 -9.97
CA ILE A 23 5.27 -14.61 -8.77
C ILE A 23 5.75 -15.93 -8.14
N SER A 24 5.64 -17.06 -8.86
CA SER A 24 5.96 -18.39 -8.31
C SER A 24 7.45 -18.58 -8.01
N GLN A 25 8.31 -17.74 -8.59
CA GLN A 25 9.76 -17.70 -8.38
C GLN A 25 10.20 -16.62 -7.37
N ALA A 26 9.28 -16.16 -6.52
CA ALA A 26 9.62 -15.24 -5.43
C ALA A 26 10.65 -15.87 -4.50
N ALA A 27 11.72 -15.15 -4.18
CA ALA A 27 12.77 -15.63 -3.29
C ALA A 27 12.22 -15.93 -1.89
N CYS A 28 11.29 -15.09 -1.42
CA CYS A 28 10.60 -15.21 -0.13
C CYS A 28 9.47 -16.24 -0.10
N ARG A 29 9.27 -17.06 -1.14
CA ARG A 29 8.09 -17.94 -1.28
C ARG A 29 7.88 -18.88 -0.09
N ASP A 30 8.96 -19.39 0.48
CA ASP A 30 8.95 -20.35 1.60
C ASP A 30 9.34 -19.70 2.93
N SER A 31 9.43 -18.37 2.96
CA SER A 31 9.73 -17.58 4.15
C SER A 31 8.47 -17.32 4.98
N ASP A 32 8.66 -17.01 6.25
CA ASP A 32 7.58 -16.53 7.11
C ASP A 32 7.05 -15.17 6.60
N VAL A 33 5.73 -15.05 6.48
CA VAL A 33 5.05 -13.86 5.96
C VAL A 33 5.20 -12.68 6.92
N ASP A 34 5.24 -12.93 8.22
CA ASP A 34 5.31 -11.89 9.25
C ASP A 34 6.63 -11.09 9.17
N ILE A 35 7.67 -11.67 8.55
CA ILE A 35 8.95 -11.00 8.27
C ILE A 35 8.75 -9.82 7.29
N TYR A 36 7.87 -9.97 6.31
CA TYR A 36 7.56 -8.94 5.32
C TYR A 36 6.33 -8.12 5.71
N HIS A 37 5.55 -8.55 6.69
CA HIS A 37 4.35 -7.89 7.22
C HIS A 37 4.41 -7.69 8.75
N PRO A 38 5.40 -6.95 9.28
CA PRO A 38 5.51 -6.74 10.71
C PRO A 38 4.34 -5.90 11.24
N SER A 39 3.82 -6.28 12.41
CA SER A 39 2.60 -5.71 13.01
C SER A 39 2.69 -4.20 13.28
N ASP A 40 3.89 -3.67 13.51
CA ASP A 40 4.14 -2.26 13.81
C ASP A 40 4.60 -1.45 12.59
N GLN A 41 4.42 -1.99 11.37
CA GLN A 41 4.94 -1.39 10.12
C GLN A 41 6.46 -1.12 10.14
N GLN A 42 7.18 -1.81 11.03
CA GLN A 42 8.63 -1.68 11.13
C GLN A 42 9.31 -2.08 9.83
N MET A 43 10.45 -1.45 9.55
CA MET A 43 11.29 -1.86 8.44
C MET A 43 11.89 -3.24 8.75
N PRO A 44 11.80 -4.23 7.84
CA PRO A 44 12.44 -5.52 8.00
C PRO A 44 13.95 -5.38 8.13
N ASP A 45 14.58 -6.41 8.68
CA ASP A 45 16.03 -6.49 8.75
C ASP A 45 16.68 -6.34 7.37
N ALA A 46 17.88 -5.76 7.34
CA ALA A 46 18.58 -5.48 6.08
C ALA A 46 18.77 -6.73 5.20
N GLY A 47 18.92 -7.92 5.80
CA GLY A 47 19.02 -9.19 5.07
C GLY A 47 17.75 -9.55 4.29
N VAL A 48 16.58 -9.20 4.83
CA VAL A 48 15.28 -9.41 4.19
C VAL A 48 15.12 -8.49 2.98
N LEU A 49 15.48 -7.21 3.12
CA LEU A 49 15.43 -6.25 2.01
C LEU A 49 16.47 -6.57 0.94
N ASP A 50 17.64 -7.08 1.34
CA ASP A 50 18.67 -7.54 0.41
C ASP A 50 18.21 -8.76 -0.40
N GLU A 51 17.48 -9.70 0.21
CA GLU A 51 16.83 -10.79 -0.50
C GLU A 51 15.80 -10.28 -1.53
N CYS A 52 14.92 -9.35 -1.12
CA CYS A 52 14.01 -8.69 -2.07
C CYS A 52 14.75 -8.03 -3.22
N SER A 53 15.91 -7.43 -2.95
CA SER A 53 16.70 -6.71 -3.96
C SER A 53 17.26 -7.62 -5.05
N ARG A 54 17.53 -8.88 -4.72
CA ARG A 54 18.09 -9.93 -5.60
C ARG A 54 17.02 -10.82 -6.24
N CYS A 55 15.76 -10.67 -5.82
CA CYS A 55 14.67 -11.50 -6.31
C CYS A 55 14.38 -11.27 -7.81
N MET A 56 14.27 -12.36 -8.58
CA MET A 56 14.05 -12.29 -10.04
C MET A 56 12.67 -11.73 -10.41
N VAL A 57 11.65 -11.94 -9.57
CA VAL A 57 10.28 -11.46 -9.79
C VAL A 57 9.98 -10.15 -9.07
N ARG A 58 11.02 -9.38 -8.73
CA ARG A 58 10.90 -8.16 -7.93
C ARG A 58 9.97 -7.12 -8.57
N LEU A 59 10.03 -6.97 -9.89
CA LEU A 59 9.21 -5.97 -10.59
C LEU A 59 7.75 -6.41 -10.68
N GLU A 60 7.51 -7.69 -10.95
CA GLU A 60 6.18 -8.31 -10.96
C GLU A 60 5.54 -8.28 -9.58
N CYS A 61 6.32 -8.49 -8.52
CA CYS A 61 5.88 -8.36 -7.13
C CYS A 61 5.41 -6.93 -6.84
N LEU A 62 6.20 -5.92 -7.23
CA LEU A 62 5.82 -4.51 -7.07
C LEU A 62 4.58 -4.16 -7.91
N ALA A 63 4.53 -4.61 -9.17
CA ALA A 63 3.38 -4.41 -10.05
C ALA A 63 2.10 -5.01 -9.47
N LEU A 64 2.21 -6.22 -8.88
CA LEU A 64 1.09 -6.88 -8.23
C LEU A 64 0.58 -6.05 -7.06
N ALA A 65 1.48 -5.64 -6.15
CA ALA A 65 1.15 -4.82 -4.99
C ALA A 65 0.46 -3.51 -5.41
N LEU A 66 1.06 -2.74 -6.32
CA LEU A 66 0.49 -1.49 -6.82
C LEU A 66 -0.87 -1.67 -7.54
N ARG A 67 -1.14 -2.85 -8.09
CA ARG A 67 -2.40 -3.16 -8.78
C ARG A 67 -3.51 -3.61 -7.83
N THR A 68 -3.18 -4.33 -6.76
CA THR A 68 -4.17 -5.03 -5.92
C THR A 68 -4.36 -4.42 -4.55
N GLU A 69 -3.36 -3.70 -4.03
CA GLU A 69 -3.46 -3.08 -2.72
C GLU A 69 -4.35 -1.84 -2.76
N ASP A 70 -5.18 -1.71 -1.74
CA ASP A 70 -5.82 -0.44 -1.40
C ASP A 70 -4.72 0.48 -0.82
N PRO A 71 -4.45 1.63 -1.45
CA PRO A 71 -3.44 2.60 -1.00
C PRO A 71 -3.56 2.99 0.46
N GLU A 72 -4.78 3.01 0.98
CA GLU A 72 -5.07 3.53 2.30
C GLU A 72 -4.83 2.52 3.44
N VAL A 73 -4.60 1.24 3.10
CA VAL A 73 -4.32 0.17 4.06
C VAL A 73 -3.09 -0.65 3.64
N ARG A 74 -2.20 -0.04 2.85
CA ARG A 74 -0.94 -0.67 2.43
C ARG A 74 -0.14 -1.05 3.66
N SER A 75 0.29 -2.29 3.70
CA SER A 75 1.16 -2.81 4.75
C SER A 75 2.22 -3.69 4.14
N GLY A 76 3.25 -3.96 4.93
CA GLY A 76 4.34 -4.85 4.54
C GLY A 76 5.16 -4.38 3.34
N TRP A 77 6.02 -5.29 2.89
CA TRP A 77 7.12 -4.99 1.98
C TRP A 77 7.04 -5.85 0.72
N TYR A 78 6.85 -5.18 -0.41
CA TYR A 78 6.72 -5.83 -1.72
C TYR A 78 7.79 -5.33 -2.67
N GLY A 79 8.51 -6.26 -3.30
CA GLY A 79 9.67 -5.91 -4.13
C GLY A 79 10.75 -5.12 -3.38
N GLY A 80 10.78 -5.24 -2.04
CA GLY A 80 11.68 -4.47 -1.16
C GLY A 80 11.28 -3.01 -0.96
N PHE A 81 10.01 -2.65 -1.22
CA PHE A 81 9.47 -1.31 -1.01
C PHE A 81 8.38 -1.34 0.05
N GLY A 82 8.48 -0.43 1.02
CA GLY A 82 7.46 -0.24 2.05
C GLY A 82 6.25 0.55 1.54
N PRO A 83 5.22 0.77 2.37
CA PRO A 83 4.02 1.53 1.98
C PRO A 83 4.35 2.92 1.42
N GLU A 84 5.16 3.72 2.13
CA GLU A 84 5.54 5.08 1.72
C GLU A 84 6.29 5.10 0.37
N ASP A 85 7.17 4.12 0.14
CA ASP A 85 7.86 3.98 -1.14
C ASP A 85 6.84 3.70 -2.27
N ARG A 86 5.89 2.80 -2.03
CA ARG A 86 4.87 2.44 -3.02
C ARG A 86 3.93 3.60 -3.31
N ASP A 87 3.67 4.49 -2.35
CA ASP A 87 2.93 5.73 -2.57
C ASP A 87 3.70 6.69 -3.48
N ALA A 88 4.98 6.91 -3.18
CA ALA A 88 5.85 7.74 -4.02
C ALA A 88 5.95 7.21 -5.46
N ILE A 89 6.04 5.88 -5.62
CA ILE A 89 6.08 5.22 -6.92
C ILE A 89 4.75 5.37 -7.66
N ALA A 90 3.62 5.18 -6.98
CA ALA A 90 2.30 5.32 -7.59
C ALA A 90 2.04 6.74 -8.10
N LEU A 91 2.47 7.75 -7.32
CA LEU A 91 2.43 9.17 -7.71
C LEU A 91 3.32 9.43 -8.93
N LEU A 92 4.55 8.93 -8.92
CA LEU A 92 5.50 9.09 -10.04
C LEU A 92 4.94 8.51 -11.35
N LEU A 93 4.25 7.37 -11.26
CA LEU A 93 3.68 6.66 -12.40
C LEU A 93 2.28 7.18 -12.80
N ALA A 94 1.73 8.16 -12.08
CA ALA A 94 0.37 8.69 -12.25
C ALA A 94 -0.71 7.58 -12.33
N VAL A 95 -0.54 6.54 -11.52
CA VAL A 95 -1.48 5.40 -11.49
C VAL A 95 -2.78 5.88 -10.82
N PRO A 96 -3.97 5.66 -11.43
CA PRO A 96 -5.25 5.99 -10.79
C PRO A 96 -5.41 5.20 -9.50
N GLY A 97 -5.64 5.90 -8.38
CA GLY A 97 -5.61 5.30 -7.05
C GLY A 97 -4.24 5.39 -6.37
N GLY A 98 -3.18 5.88 -7.00
CA GLY A 98 -1.95 6.27 -6.30
C GLY A 98 -2.20 7.51 -5.45
N GLY A 99 -2.64 7.32 -4.20
CA GLY A 99 -2.82 8.37 -3.20
C GLY A 99 -3.72 9.51 -3.68
N GLN A 100 -5.04 9.29 -3.74
CA GLN A 100 -5.93 10.43 -3.66
C GLN A 100 -5.88 10.90 -2.21
N ALA A 101 -5.20 12.03 -1.95
CA ALA A 101 -5.08 12.60 -0.61
C ALA A 101 -6.41 12.44 0.14
N PRO A 102 -6.40 11.89 1.37
CA PRO A 102 -7.63 11.52 2.05
C PRO A 102 -8.53 12.75 2.08
N SER A 103 -9.74 12.59 1.55
CA SER A 103 -10.65 13.72 1.43
C SER A 103 -10.85 14.37 2.80
N GLU A 104 -11.04 15.68 2.86
CA GLU A 104 -11.23 16.43 4.11
C GLU A 104 -12.20 15.76 5.12
N PRO A 105 -13.33 15.13 4.70
CA PRO A 105 -14.20 14.39 5.61
C PRO A 105 -13.54 13.17 6.28
N VAL A 106 -12.61 12.49 5.59
CA VAL A 106 -11.88 11.32 6.10
C VAL A 106 -10.88 11.74 7.16
N LEU A 107 -10.10 12.79 6.88
CA LEU A 107 -9.15 13.37 7.84
C LEU A 107 -9.88 13.89 9.09
N MET A 108 -11.01 14.57 8.90
CA MET A 108 -11.82 15.10 9.99
C MET A 108 -12.46 13.99 10.83
N ALA A 109 -12.97 12.93 10.21
CA ALA A 109 -13.50 11.75 10.92
C ALA A 109 -12.44 11.08 11.80
N ARG A 110 -11.22 10.88 11.28
CA ARG A 110 -10.10 10.30 12.05
C ARG A 110 -9.71 11.18 13.23
N ARG A 111 -9.52 12.48 13.01
CA ARG A 111 -9.14 13.41 14.08
C ARG A 111 -10.13 13.36 15.23
N LEU A 112 -11.42 13.46 14.93
CA LEU A 112 -12.46 13.47 15.96
C LEU A 112 -12.51 12.16 16.76
N VAL A 113 -12.38 11.01 16.09
CA VAL A 113 -12.36 9.71 16.79
C VAL A 113 -11.10 9.54 17.64
N ASN A 114 -9.94 10.01 17.17
CA ASN A 114 -8.70 10.03 17.95
C ASN A 114 -8.79 10.96 19.17
N ASP A 115 -9.53 12.06 19.05
CA ASP A 115 -9.87 12.97 20.15
C ASP A 115 -10.95 12.39 21.10
N GLY A 116 -11.39 11.14 20.87
CA GLY A 116 -12.31 10.40 21.75
C GLY A 116 -13.79 10.53 21.40
N TRP A 117 -14.13 11.15 20.27
CA TRP A 117 -15.53 11.28 19.84
C TRP A 117 -16.13 9.93 19.43
N ARG A 118 -17.43 9.76 19.68
CA ARG A 118 -18.15 8.55 19.25
C ARG A 118 -18.45 8.62 17.76
N ILE A 119 -18.41 7.46 17.10
CA ILE A 119 -18.72 7.31 15.66
C ILE A 119 -20.11 7.86 15.32
N SER A 120 -21.09 7.77 16.21
CA SER A 120 -22.43 8.36 16.04
C SER A 120 -22.37 9.87 15.88
N ASP A 121 -21.58 10.53 16.72
CA ASP A 121 -21.54 11.98 16.85
C ASP A 121 -20.74 12.58 15.69
N VAL A 122 -19.68 11.87 15.27
CA VAL A 122 -18.93 12.17 14.04
C VAL A 122 -19.81 12.02 12.80
N ALA A 123 -20.67 11.00 12.75
CA ALA A 123 -21.56 10.77 11.61
C ALA A 123 -22.58 11.91 11.47
N GLU A 124 -23.16 12.35 12.59
CA GLU A 124 -24.08 13.48 12.64
C GLU A 124 -23.40 14.79 12.23
N LEU A 125 -22.21 15.07 12.79
CA LEU A 125 -21.43 16.27 12.46
C LEU A 125 -21.04 16.34 10.98
N LEU A 126 -20.66 15.20 10.39
CA LEU A 126 -20.27 15.10 8.98
C LEU A 126 -21.48 14.93 8.04
N GLY A 127 -22.71 14.92 8.55
CA GLY A 127 -23.93 14.75 7.76
C GLY A 127 -23.98 13.41 7.01
N CYS A 128 -23.38 12.36 7.54
CA CYS A 128 -23.25 11.05 6.88
C CYS A 128 -23.70 9.89 7.80
N SER A 129 -23.67 8.66 7.28
CA SER A 129 -24.06 7.49 8.06
C SER A 129 -22.92 6.98 8.94
N ARG A 130 -23.25 6.32 10.06
CA ARG A 130 -22.26 5.60 10.89
C ARG A 130 -21.40 4.63 10.08
N ARG A 131 -22.00 3.95 9.11
CA ARG A 131 -21.30 3.04 8.19
C ARG A 131 -20.31 3.78 7.29
N THR A 132 -20.62 5.02 6.91
CA THR A 132 -19.72 5.88 6.14
C THR A 132 -18.51 6.30 6.98
N VAL A 133 -18.72 6.69 8.24
CA VAL A 133 -17.63 7.01 9.17
C VAL A 133 -16.75 5.79 9.44
N GLN A 134 -17.34 4.64 9.72
CA GLN A 134 -16.59 3.38 9.86
C GLN A 134 -15.76 3.10 8.61
N ARG A 135 -16.34 3.27 7.42
CA ARG A 135 -15.60 3.13 6.16
C ARG A 135 -14.45 4.13 6.07
N TYR A 136 -14.60 5.39 6.50
CA TYR A 136 -13.51 6.38 6.53
C TYR A 136 -12.38 5.99 7.48
N LEU A 137 -12.71 5.41 8.64
CA LEU A 137 -11.71 4.94 9.61
C LEU A 137 -11.00 3.66 9.13
N HIS A 138 -11.66 2.86 8.30
CA HIS A 138 -11.07 1.69 7.67
C HIS A 138 -10.36 1.99 6.35
N SER A 139 -10.64 3.13 5.73
CA SER A 139 -10.05 3.58 4.46
C SER A 139 -8.89 4.54 4.69
N VAL A 140 -8.28 4.53 5.87
CA VAL A 140 -6.95 5.05 6.17
C VAL A 140 -6.56 4.25 7.42
N ALA A 141 -5.64 3.30 7.32
CA ALA A 141 -5.01 2.63 8.45
C ALA A 141 -3.52 2.88 8.36
#